data_AF-A0A6M8VNU2-F1
#
_entry.id   AF-A0A6M8VNU2-F1
#
_cell.length_a   1.000
_cell.length_b   1.000
_cell.length_c   1.000
_cell.angle_alpha   90.00
_cell.angle_beta   90.00
_cell.angle_gamma   90.00
#
_symmetry.space_group_name_H-M   'P 1'
#
loop_
_entity.id
_entity.type
_entity.pdbx_description
1 polymer ?
#
loop_
_entity_poly.entity_id
_entity_poly.type
_entity_poly.pdbx_seq_one_letter_code
_entity_poly.pdbx_strand_id
1 'polypeptide(L)'
;MNMKSSLAFENTGLPENETIKKAYEFGVKSHVRRFDEELKMAHKSIDSQLNQQFDMIKMSGQYNEEQLKQLKKQQKQVANQIKDQIENQLMATRDVDFLARVVGPAKVVAESDASAENVVSAILVLETVRSPKDYEEIKQGLGDKISGIVAEILDMEAYPSEQTAKISGMSDDSKRANLAVMVGGMRSLADMAKQLPPEQKLMMVGGKDAAKNKIDFASAVRGIDSKLDDMFVEAFNDVSKVIDVGVRVEVDKDTNTLKAVDVDITPPGIGPGAGGNSGPGLGGDFFGNDDKKGPSTPPSKGFGGGNKKLGGGF
;
A
#
# COMPACT_ATOMS: atom_id res chain seq x y z
N MET A 1 -14.41 -19.13 -26.86
CA MET A 1 -13.01 -19.27 -26.39
C MET A 1 -13.06 -19.46 -24.89
N ASN A 2 -12.66 -20.62 -24.38
CA ASN A 2 -12.49 -20.82 -22.94
C ASN A 2 -11.28 -19.98 -22.50
N MET A 3 -11.52 -18.82 -21.88
CA MET A 3 -10.46 -18.14 -21.16
C MET A 3 -10.08 -19.06 -20.00
N LYS A 4 -8.92 -19.72 -20.09
CA LYS A 4 -8.28 -20.28 -18.90
C LYS A 4 -8.22 -19.14 -17.88
N SER A 5 -8.67 -19.41 -16.65
CA SER A 5 -8.60 -18.41 -15.58
C SER A 5 -7.17 -17.87 -15.50
N SER A 6 -7.03 -16.54 -15.48
CA SER A 6 -5.76 -15.83 -15.23
C SER A 6 -5.11 -16.30 -13.91
N LEU A 7 -5.90 -16.84 -12.98
CA LEU A 7 -5.49 -17.42 -11.70
C LEU A 7 -5.21 -18.93 -11.76
N ALA A 8 -5.01 -19.52 -12.94
CA ALA A 8 -4.50 -20.89 -13.00
C ALA A 8 -3.03 -20.91 -12.56
N PHE A 9 -2.66 -21.84 -11.66
CA PHE A 9 -1.31 -21.95 -11.10
C PHE A 9 -0.22 -22.02 -12.19
N GLU A 10 -0.48 -22.78 -13.25
CA GLU A 10 0.42 -22.93 -14.42
C GLU A 10 0.80 -21.61 -15.11
N ASN A 11 -0.02 -20.56 -14.95
CA ASN A 11 0.24 -19.24 -15.53
C ASN A 11 1.10 -18.35 -14.62
N THR A 12 1.36 -18.78 -13.38
CA THR A 12 2.08 -17.96 -12.39
C THR A 12 3.58 -17.97 -12.63
N GLY A 13 4.14 -19.05 -13.19
CA GLY A 13 5.59 -19.24 -13.29
C GLY A 13 6.29 -19.52 -11.95
N LEU A 14 5.53 -19.88 -10.91
CA LEU A 14 6.08 -20.37 -9.65
C LEU A 14 6.58 -21.82 -9.79
N PRO A 15 7.49 -22.30 -8.93
CA PRO A 15 7.95 -23.69 -8.95
C PRO A 15 6.80 -24.69 -8.80
N GLU A 16 6.81 -25.74 -9.62
CA GLU A 16 5.85 -26.85 -9.60
C GLU A 16 6.08 -27.76 -8.38
N ASN A 17 5.66 -27.27 -7.20
CA ASN A 17 5.77 -27.95 -5.93
C ASN A 17 4.40 -28.01 -5.24
N GLU A 18 4.08 -29.15 -4.63
CA GLU A 18 2.75 -29.40 -4.04
C GLU A 18 2.42 -28.47 -2.86
N THR A 19 3.40 -28.14 -2.02
CA THR A 19 3.21 -27.19 -0.93
C THR A 19 2.95 -25.79 -1.45
N ILE A 20 3.69 -25.36 -2.48
CA ILE A 20 3.48 -24.06 -3.14
C ILE A 20 2.10 -24.00 -3.80
N LYS A 21 1.67 -25.06 -4.49
CA LYS A 21 0.32 -25.16 -5.07
C LYS A 21 -0.77 -25.05 -4.02
N LYS A 22 -0.62 -25.80 -2.92
CA LYS A 22 -1.57 -25.75 -1.81
C LYS A 22 -1.63 -24.35 -1.19
N ALA A 23 -0.48 -23.73 -0.96
CA ALA A 23 -0.40 -22.35 -0.46
C ALA A 23 -1.06 -21.35 -1.42
N TYR A 24 -0.84 -21.52 -2.73
CA TYR A 24 -1.50 -20.74 -3.76
C TYR A 24 -3.02 -20.87 -3.72
N GLU A 25 -3.55 -22.09 -3.57
CA GLU A 25 -4.99 -22.33 -3.44
C GLU A 25 -5.59 -21.67 -2.20
N PHE A 26 -4.90 -21.72 -1.05
CA PHE A 26 -5.28 -20.96 0.15
C PHE A 26 -5.32 -19.46 -0.13
N GLY A 27 -4.26 -18.93 -0.75
CA GLY A 27 -4.14 -17.53 -1.17
C GLY A 27 -5.32 -17.10 -2.05
N VAL A 28 -5.57 -17.81 -3.16
CA VAL A 28 -6.66 -17.51 -4.10
C VAL A 28 -8.02 -17.56 -3.41
N LYS A 29 -8.27 -18.61 -2.62
CA LYS A 29 -9.56 -18.75 -1.91
C LYS A 29 -9.81 -17.60 -0.96
N SER A 30 -8.80 -17.20 -0.20
CA SER A 30 -8.91 -16.04 0.71
C SER A 30 -9.07 -14.73 -0.06
N HIS A 31 -8.35 -14.57 -1.17
CA HIS A 31 -8.42 -13.39 -2.02
C HIS A 31 -9.81 -13.20 -2.63
N VAL A 32 -10.39 -14.27 -3.18
CA VAL A 32 -11.76 -14.23 -3.71
C VAL A 32 -12.76 -13.90 -2.59
N ARG A 33 -12.63 -14.54 -1.41
CA ARG A 33 -13.47 -14.23 -0.24
C ARG A 33 -13.38 -12.76 0.15
N ARG A 34 -12.17 -12.19 0.18
CA ARG A 34 -11.94 -10.77 0.47
C ARG A 34 -12.69 -9.88 -0.51
N PHE A 35 -12.56 -10.15 -1.81
CA PHE A 35 -13.23 -9.35 -2.83
C PHE A 35 -14.76 -9.41 -2.69
N ASP A 36 -15.31 -10.58 -2.39
CA ASP A 36 -16.75 -10.73 -2.12
C ASP A 36 -17.20 -9.94 -0.88
N GLU A 37 -16.38 -9.89 0.17
CA GLU A 37 -16.63 -9.09 1.38
C GLU A 37 -16.57 -7.59 1.10
N GLU A 38 -15.55 -7.14 0.36
CA GLU A 38 -15.39 -5.74 -0.06
C GLU A 38 -16.58 -5.29 -0.92
N LEU A 39 -17.02 -6.12 -1.87
CA LEU A 39 -18.19 -5.86 -2.70
C LEU A 39 -19.48 -5.76 -1.86
N LYS A 40 -19.68 -6.68 -0.90
CA LYS A 40 -20.83 -6.63 0.02
C LYS A 40 -20.83 -5.36 0.87
N MET A 41 -19.66 -4.95 1.37
CA MET A 41 -19.53 -3.71 2.14
C MET A 41 -19.80 -2.48 1.28
N ALA A 42 -19.30 -2.44 0.04
CA ALA A 42 -19.58 -1.37 -0.91
C ALA A 42 -21.09 -1.26 -1.19
N HIS A 43 -21.76 -2.39 -1.47
CA HIS A 43 -23.21 -2.44 -1.70
C HIS A 43 -23.99 -1.92 -0.49
N LYS A 44 -23.62 -2.34 0.73
CA LYS A 44 -24.24 -1.87 1.96
C LYS A 44 -24.04 -0.37 2.18
N SER A 45 -22.85 0.15 1.86
CA SER A 45 -22.54 1.58 1.96
C SER A 45 -23.40 2.41 1.01
N ILE A 46 -23.52 1.98 -0.26
CA ILE A 46 -24.39 2.63 -1.26
C ILE A 46 -25.84 2.67 -0.77
N ASP A 47 -26.36 1.53 -0.32
CA ASP A 47 -27.75 1.45 0.17
C ASP A 47 -27.96 2.38 1.37
N SER A 48 -26.99 2.44 2.30
CA SER A 48 -27.07 3.32 3.46
C SER A 48 -27.07 4.80 3.05
N GLN A 49 -26.17 5.22 2.16
CA GLN A 49 -26.08 6.60 1.70
C GLN A 49 -27.33 7.04 0.97
N LEU A 50 -27.85 6.19 0.07
CA LEU A 50 -29.06 6.49 -0.69
C LEU A 50 -30.29 6.52 0.23
N ASN A 51 -30.46 5.56 1.14
CA ASN A 51 -31.56 5.59 2.10
C ASN A 51 -31.53 6.85 2.97
N GLN A 52 -30.34 7.28 3.43
CA GLN A 52 -30.19 8.51 4.21
C GLN A 52 -30.59 9.75 3.39
N GLN A 53 -30.19 9.83 2.11
CA GLN A 53 -30.64 10.91 1.22
C GLN A 53 -32.16 10.91 1.02
N PHE A 54 -32.76 9.73 0.87
CA PHE A 54 -34.21 9.60 0.72
C PHE A 54 -34.96 10.03 1.98
N ASP A 55 -34.46 9.65 3.15
CA ASP A 55 -35.07 10.02 4.42
C ASP A 55 -34.99 11.53 4.66
N MET A 56 -33.88 12.20 4.30
CA MET A 56 -33.79 13.67 4.33
C MET A 56 -34.81 14.34 3.39
N ILE A 57 -34.97 13.81 2.18
CA ILE A 57 -35.98 14.31 1.21
C ILE A 57 -37.39 14.09 1.74
N LYS A 58 -37.67 12.95 2.37
CA LYS A 58 -38.97 12.66 2.98
C LYS A 58 -39.26 13.61 4.15
N MET A 59 -38.27 13.90 4.97
CA MET A 59 -38.40 14.82 6.12
C MET A 59 -38.58 16.28 5.71
N SER A 60 -38.17 16.68 4.51
CA SER A 60 -38.36 18.06 4.03
C SER A 60 -39.83 18.43 3.79
N GLY A 61 -40.72 17.42 3.65
CA GLY A 61 -42.15 17.62 3.40
C GLY A 61 -42.47 18.23 2.03
N GLN A 62 -41.48 18.40 1.15
CA GLN A 62 -41.64 19.08 -0.14
C GLN A 62 -42.26 18.20 -1.24
N TYR A 63 -42.40 16.90 -1.00
CA TYR A 63 -42.84 15.92 -1.99
C TYR A 63 -44.11 15.21 -1.49
N ASN A 64 -45.07 15.02 -2.40
CA ASN A 64 -46.25 14.20 -2.11
C ASN A 64 -45.92 12.69 -2.17
N GLU A 65 -46.84 11.84 -1.72
CA GLU A 65 -46.60 10.38 -1.65
C GLU A 65 -46.28 9.75 -3.02
N GLU A 66 -46.88 10.24 -4.10
CA GLU A 66 -46.70 9.70 -5.44
C GLU A 66 -45.33 10.06 -6.00
N GLN A 67 -44.87 11.29 -5.76
CA GLN A 67 -43.51 11.74 -6.05
C GLN A 67 -42.47 10.97 -5.22
N LEU A 68 -42.73 10.72 -3.93
CA LEU A 68 -41.85 9.90 -3.09
C LEU A 68 -41.74 8.44 -3.58
N LYS A 69 -42.84 7.85 -4.06
CA LYS A 69 -42.83 6.52 -4.68
C LYS A 69 -42.00 6.49 -5.96
N GLN A 70 -42.14 7.49 -6.82
CA GLN A 70 -41.34 7.60 -8.06
C GLN A 70 -39.85 7.83 -7.74
N LEU A 71 -39.53 8.72 -6.82
CA LEU A 71 -38.16 8.97 -6.34
C LEU A 71 -37.51 7.70 -5.78
N LYS A 72 -38.23 6.94 -4.95
CA LYS A 72 -37.71 5.67 -4.42
C LYS A 72 -37.44 4.64 -5.52
N LYS A 73 -38.25 4.62 -6.58
CA LYS A 73 -38.05 3.74 -7.73
C LYS A 73 -36.83 4.16 -8.55
N GLN A 74 -36.68 5.46 -8.83
CA GLN A 74 -35.51 6.01 -9.51
C GLN A 74 -34.23 5.76 -8.70
N GLN A 75 -34.28 5.98 -7.39
CA GLN A 75 -33.15 5.73 -6.51
C GLN A 75 -32.71 4.26 -6.51
N LYS A 76 -33.65 3.31 -6.54
CA LYS A 76 -33.31 1.89 -6.69
C LYS A 76 -32.62 1.58 -8.02
N GLN A 77 -33.04 2.23 -9.11
CA GLN A 77 -32.38 2.07 -10.41
C GLN A 77 -30.96 2.62 -10.38
N VAL A 78 -30.76 3.82 -9.81
CA VAL A 78 -29.43 4.41 -9.61
C VAL A 78 -28.57 3.54 -8.71
N ALA A 79 -29.12 3.02 -7.61
CA ALA A 79 -28.41 2.11 -6.70
C ALA A 79 -27.87 0.88 -7.45
N ASN A 80 -28.71 0.23 -8.26
CA ASN A 80 -28.30 -0.94 -9.03
C ASN A 80 -27.23 -0.58 -10.07
N GLN A 81 -27.38 0.54 -10.77
CA GLN A 81 -26.36 0.99 -11.73
C GLN A 81 -25.00 1.25 -11.08
N ILE A 82 -24.98 1.91 -9.92
CA ILE A 82 -23.73 2.16 -9.18
C ILE A 82 -23.12 0.84 -8.70
N LYS A 83 -23.95 -0.08 -8.18
CA LYS A 83 -23.48 -1.41 -7.74
C LYS A 83 -22.87 -2.19 -8.90
N ASP A 84 -23.55 -2.27 -10.04
CA ASP A 84 -23.04 -2.94 -11.24
C ASP A 84 -21.72 -2.31 -11.72
N GLN A 85 -21.59 -0.97 -11.66
CA GLN A 85 -20.35 -0.28 -12.01
C GLN A 85 -19.19 -0.65 -11.08
N ILE A 86 -19.43 -0.64 -9.76
CA ILE A 86 -18.42 -1.00 -8.77
C ILE A 86 -18.03 -2.47 -8.90
N GLU A 87 -19.00 -3.37 -9.08
CA GLU A 87 -18.76 -4.79 -9.28
C GLU A 87 -17.87 -5.03 -10.49
N ASN A 88 -18.20 -4.42 -11.64
CA ASN A 88 -17.39 -4.54 -12.84
C ASN A 88 -15.97 -3.99 -12.65
N GLN A 89 -15.80 -2.87 -11.94
CA GLN A 89 -14.49 -2.29 -11.64
C GLN A 89 -13.65 -3.21 -10.73
N LEU A 90 -14.24 -3.72 -9.67
CA LEU A 90 -13.56 -4.63 -8.73
C LEU A 90 -13.20 -5.96 -9.41
N MET A 91 -14.10 -6.52 -10.21
CA MET A 91 -13.84 -7.78 -10.92
C MET A 91 -12.77 -7.63 -12.00
N ALA A 92 -12.68 -6.46 -12.64
CA ALA A 92 -11.65 -6.18 -13.64
C ALA A 92 -10.22 -6.14 -13.05
N THR A 93 -10.08 -5.75 -11.78
CA THR A 93 -8.77 -5.62 -11.12
C THR A 93 -8.42 -6.78 -10.21
N ARG A 94 -9.40 -7.59 -9.79
CA ARG A 94 -9.23 -8.68 -8.82
C ARG A 94 -8.04 -9.58 -9.09
N ASP A 95 -7.97 -10.14 -10.30
CA ASP A 95 -6.95 -11.14 -10.62
C ASP A 95 -5.58 -10.49 -10.79
N VAL A 96 -5.54 -9.26 -11.35
CA VAL A 96 -4.32 -8.46 -11.48
C VAL A 96 -3.75 -8.11 -10.11
N ASP A 97 -4.61 -7.74 -9.16
CA ASP A 97 -4.25 -7.41 -7.78
C ASP A 97 -3.62 -8.63 -7.08
N PHE A 98 -4.22 -9.81 -7.19
CA PHE A 98 -3.65 -11.04 -6.62
C PHE A 98 -2.27 -11.37 -7.23
N LEU A 99 -2.17 -11.31 -8.56
CA LEU A 99 -0.94 -11.60 -9.27
C LEU A 99 0.18 -10.62 -8.88
N ALA A 100 -0.14 -9.33 -8.72
CA ALA A 100 0.84 -8.31 -8.36
C ALA A 100 1.23 -8.38 -6.88
N ARG A 101 0.26 -8.46 -5.97
CA ARG A 101 0.50 -8.35 -4.51
C ARG A 101 0.97 -9.64 -3.86
N VAL A 102 0.47 -10.78 -4.32
CA VAL A 102 0.72 -12.07 -3.67
C VAL A 102 1.72 -12.89 -4.49
N VAL A 103 1.43 -13.08 -5.78
CA VAL A 103 2.30 -13.91 -6.65
C VAL A 103 3.60 -13.19 -6.98
N GLY A 104 3.58 -11.87 -7.23
CA GLY A 104 4.76 -11.07 -7.57
C GLY A 104 5.90 -11.25 -6.56
N PRO A 105 5.69 -10.95 -5.27
CA PRO A 105 6.67 -11.21 -4.22
C PRO A 105 7.13 -12.67 -4.12
N ALA A 106 6.21 -13.64 -4.28
CA ALA A 106 6.55 -15.06 -4.23
C ALA A 106 7.50 -15.46 -5.38
N LYS A 107 7.32 -14.88 -6.56
CA LYS A 107 8.23 -15.07 -7.70
C LYS A 107 9.60 -14.48 -7.46
N VAL A 108 9.70 -13.34 -6.79
CA VAL A 108 11.00 -12.74 -6.42
C VAL A 108 11.84 -13.73 -5.60
N VAL A 109 11.24 -14.39 -4.61
CA VAL A 109 11.95 -15.43 -3.83
C VAL A 109 12.35 -16.59 -4.72
N ALA A 110 11.44 -17.08 -5.57
CA ALA A 110 11.72 -18.20 -6.46
C ALA A 110 12.83 -17.90 -7.50
N GLU A 111 12.92 -16.65 -7.96
CA GLU A 111 14.01 -16.15 -8.83
C GLU A 111 15.35 -16.12 -8.10
N SER A 112 15.33 -15.75 -6.81
CA SER A 112 16.52 -15.77 -5.96
C SER A 112 17.01 -17.20 -5.68
N ASP A 113 16.08 -18.05 -5.24
CA ASP A 113 16.31 -19.41 -4.78
C ASP A 113 15.06 -20.27 -5.02
N ALA A 114 15.10 -21.08 -6.07
CA ALA A 114 14.01 -21.97 -6.45
C ALA A 114 13.73 -23.07 -5.40
N SER A 115 14.65 -23.30 -4.45
CA SER A 115 14.47 -24.30 -3.37
C SER A 115 13.79 -23.75 -2.12
N ALA A 116 13.52 -22.44 -2.06
CA ALA A 116 12.93 -21.75 -0.91
C ALA A 116 11.41 -21.99 -0.77
N GLU A 117 10.98 -23.25 -0.84
CA GLU A 117 9.57 -23.68 -0.82
C GLU A 117 8.76 -23.05 0.33
N ASN A 118 9.32 -23.06 1.54
CA ASN A 118 8.64 -22.55 2.73
C ASN A 118 8.44 -21.03 2.67
N VAL A 119 9.43 -20.29 2.16
CA VAL A 119 9.40 -18.83 2.05
C VAL A 119 8.39 -18.42 0.98
N VAL A 120 8.44 -19.07 -0.20
CA VAL A 120 7.46 -18.85 -1.27
C VAL A 120 6.04 -19.13 -0.78
N SER A 121 5.84 -20.27 -0.12
CA SER A 121 4.52 -20.66 0.40
C SER A 121 4.00 -19.70 1.48
N ALA A 122 4.88 -19.23 2.38
CA ALA A 122 4.52 -18.26 3.42
C ALA A 122 4.05 -16.92 2.83
N ILE A 123 4.73 -16.42 1.80
CA ILE A 123 4.31 -15.20 1.08
C ILE A 123 2.91 -15.38 0.47
N LEU A 124 2.66 -16.52 -0.19
CA LEU A 124 1.38 -16.80 -0.85
C LEU A 124 0.18 -16.79 0.11
N VAL A 125 0.42 -17.09 1.40
CA VAL A 125 -0.64 -17.12 2.43
C VAL A 125 -0.58 -15.95 3.41
N LEU A 126 0.37 -15.02 3.28
CA LEU A 126 0.57 -13.95 4.26
C LEU A 126 -0.69 -13.09 4.46
N GLU A 127 -1.31 -12.65 3.36
CA GLU A 127 -2.54 -11.83 3.40
C GLU A 127 -3.81 -12.64 3.79
N THR A 128 -3.69 -13.96 3.96
CA THR A 128 -4.84 -14.82 4.30
C THR A 128 -5.16 -14.80 5.79
N VAL A 129 -4.20 -14.44 6.65
CA VAL A 129 -4.36 -14.44 8.11
C VAL A 129 -5.10 -13.19 8.56
N ARG A 130 -6.38 -13.34 8.92
CA ARG A 130 -7.21 -12.24 9.47
C ARG A 130 -7.75 -12.54 10.86
N SER A 131 -7.60 -13.77 11.30
CA SER A 131 -8.09 -14.26 12.57
C SER A 131 -7.21 -15.42 13.07
N PRO A 132 -7.27 -15.75 14.37
CA PRO A 132 -6.63 -16.96 14.89
C PRO A 132 -7.07 -18.23 14.15
N LYS A 133 -8.31 -18.26 13.64
CA LYS A 133 -8.82 -19.39 12.87
C LYS A 133 -8.10 -19.54 11.52
N ASP A 134 -7.92 -18.44 10.78
CA ASP A 134 -7.19 -18.48 9.50
C ASP A 134 -5.74 -18.94 9.72
N TYR A 135 -5.11 -18.48 10.82
CA TYR A 135 -3.76 -18.94 11.21
C TYR A 135 -3.70 -20.45 11.47
N GLU A 136 -4.65 -20.98 12.25
CA GLU A 136 -4.73 -22.42 12.53
C GLU A 136 -5.01 -23.24 11.27
N GLU A 137 -5.82 -22.74 10.34
CA GLU A 137 -6.05 -23.39 9.04
C GLU A 137 -4.76 -23.48 8.21
N ILE A 138 -3.94 -22.43 8.19
CA ILE A 138 -2.62 -22.43 7.55
C ILE A 138 -1.68 -23.40 8.23
N LYS A 139 -1.61 -23.37 9.56
CA LYS A 139 -0.74 -24.26 10.33
C LYS A 139 -1.09 -25.74 10.09
N GLN A 140 -2.37 -26.08 10.09
CA GLN A 140 -2.83 -27.45 9.78
C GLN A 140 -2.62 -27.81 8.30
N GLY A 141 -2.77 -26.86 7.40
CA GLY A 141 -2.67 -27.06 5.96
C GLY A 141 -1.24 -27.16 5.44
N LEU A 142 -0.34 -26.32 5.93
CA LEU A 142 1.00 -26.07 5.38
C LEU A 142 2.12 -26.35 6.39
N GLY A 143 1.80 -26.56 7.66
CA GLY A 143 2.75 -26.96 8.70
C GLY A 143 3.42 -25.81 9.43
N ASP A 144 4.09 -26.15 10.53
CA ASP A 144 4.63 -25.20 11.51
C ASP A 144 5.67 -24.25 10.94
N LYS A 145 6.48 -24.72 9.98
CA LYS A 145 7.54 -23.89 9.38
C LYS A 145 6.94 -22.71 8.60
N ILE A 146 5.92 -22.95 7.78
CA ILE A 146 5.26 -21.91 6.99
C ILE A 146 4.46 -20.97 7.89
N SER A 147 3.67 -21.52 8.83
CA SER A 147 2.92 -20.69 9.78
C SER A 147 3.83 -19.90 10.73
N GLY A 148 5.01 -20.43 11.06
CA GLY A 148 6.01 -19.75 11.87
C GLY A 148 6.56 -18.51 11.16
N ILE A 149 6.91 -18.64 9.88
CA ILE A 149 7.31 -17.50 9.05
C ILE A 149 6.20 -16.44 9.05
N VAL A 150 4.97 -16.84 8.70
CA VAL A 150 3.81 -15.93 8.68
C VAL A 150 3.61 -15.21 10.02
N ALA A 151 3.73 -15.92 11.14
CA ALA A 151 3.58 -15.33 12.47
C ALA A 151 4.66 -14.28 12.76
N GLU A 152 5.92 -14.56 12.44
CA GLU A 152 7.03 -13.62 12.65
C GLU A 152 6.84 -12.33 11.84
N ILE A 153 6.35 -12.42 10.60
CA ILE A 153 6.07 -11.25 9.76
C ILE A 153 4.92 -10.43 10.35
N LEU A 154 3.79 -11.06 10.69
CA LEU A 154 2.62 -10.37 11.23
C LEU A 154 2.90 -9.75 12.59
N ASP A 155 3.72 -10.38 13.44
CA ASP A 155 4.16 -9.83 14.71
C ASP A 155 5.03 -8.57 14.51
N MET A 156 5.96 -8.59 13.57
CA MET A 156 6.74 -7.39 13.23
C MET A 156 5.85 -6.24 12.73
N GLU A 157 4.87 -6.52 11.87
CA GLU A 157 3.95 -5.52 11.32
C GLU A 157 2.99 -4.95 12.38
N ALA A 158 2.58 -5.76 13.35
CA ALA A 158 1.69 -5.35 14.43
C ALA A 158 2.35 -4.38 15.43
N TYR A 159 3.69 -4.41 15.56
CA TYR A 159 4.45 -3.60 16.52
C TYR A 159 5.55 -2.74 15.86
N PRO A 160 5.21 -1.69 15.07
CA PRO A 160 6.19 -0.86 14.37
C PRO A 160 7.23 -0.18 15.28
N SER A 161 6.86 0.15 16.52
CA SER A 161 7.78 0.74 17.50
C SER A 161 8.88 -0.21 17.98
N GLU A 162 8.68 -1.52 17.82
CA GLU A 162 9.63 -2.57 18.21
C GLU A 162 10.34 -3.19 17.01
N GLN A 163 10.11 -2.65 15.81
CA GLN A 163 10.49 -3.25 14.54
C GLN A 163 11.98 -3.66 14.51
N THR A 164 12.91 -2.82 14.96
CA THR A 164 14.35 -3.16 14.99
C THR A 164 14.65 -4.39 15.85
N ALA A 165 14.04 -4.49 17.04
CA ALA A 165 14.23 -5.63 17.93
C ALA A 165 13.58 -6.90 17.35
N LYS A 166 12.38 -6.76 16.76
CA LYS A 166 11.66 -7.85 16.09
C LYS A 166 12.47 -8.40 14.92
N ILE A 167 12.95 -7.54 14.01
CA ILE A 167 13.79 -7.93 12.87
C ILE A 167 14.99 -8.76 13.35
N SER A 168 15.68 -8.31 14.41
CA SER A 168 16.84 -9.05 14.90
C SER A 168 16.51 -10.46 15.39
N GLY A 169 15.30 -10.69 15.91
CA GLY A 169 14.83 -11.99 16.40
C GLY A 169 14.15 -12.88 15.35
N MET A 170 13.85 -12.34 14.17
CA MET A 170 13.23 -13.10 13.08
C MET A 170 14.21 -14.12 12.48
N SER A 171 13.64 -15.24 12.01
CA SER A 171 14.37 -16.20 11.20
C SER A 171 14.79 -15.58 9.85
N ASP A 172 15.83 -16.16 9.24
CA ASP A 172 16.31 -15.76 7.93
C ASP A 172 15.24 -15.94 6.85
N ASP A 173 14.43 -16.99 6.93
CA ASP A 173 13.31 -17.25 6.03
C ASP A 173 12.26 -16.10 6.10
N SER A 174 11.94 -15.59 7.29
CA SER A 174 11.01 -14.46 7.46
C SER A 174 11.57 -13.12 6.99
N LYS A 175 12.88 -12.91 7.16
CA LYS A 175 13.57 -11.74 6.64
C LYS A 175 13.59 -11.74 5.11
N ARG A 176 13.89 -12.90 4.49
CA ARG A 176 13.81 -13.10 3.03
C ARG A 176 12.39 -12.85 2.52
N ALA A 177 11.38 -13.39 3.20
CA ALA A 177 9.99 -13.17 2.81
C ALA A 177 9.61 -11.68 2.81
N ASN A 178 9.93 -10.95 3.87
CA ASN A 178 9.67 -9.50 3.93
C ASN A 178 10.42 -8.72 2.86
N LEU A 179 11.71 -9.00 2.66
CA LEU A 179 12.50 -8.31 1.65
C LEU A 179 11.92 -8.53 0.26
N ALA A 180 11.48 -9.75 -0.06
CA ALA A 180 10.81 -10.05 -1.32
C ALA A 180 9.44 -9.37 -1.48
N VAL A 181 8.66 -9.22 -0.41
CA VAL A 181 7.42 -8.40 -0.41
C VAL A 181 7.74 -6.94 -0.73
N MET A 182 8.82 -6.38 -0.18
CA MET A 182 9.26 -5.03 -0.53
C MET A 182 9.68 -4.92 -2.00
N VAL A 183 10.48 -5.85 -2.51
CA VAL A 183 10.92 -5.90 -3.92
C VAL A 183 9.72 -6.00 -4.86
N GLY A 184 8.81 -6.94 -4.62
CA GLY A 184 7.63 -7.15 -5.44
C GLY A 184 6.70 -5.92 -5.45
N GLY A 185 6.49 -5.30 -4.30
CA GLY A 185 5.75 -4.04 -4.20
C GLY A 185 6.40 -2.90 -4.98
N MET A 186 7.73 -2.76 -4.93
CA MET A 186 8.46 -1.75 -5.71
C MET A 186 8.38 -2.02 -7.21
N ARG A 187 8.61 -3.25 -7.67
CA ARG A 187 8.45 -3.61 -9.08
C ARG A 187 7.03 -3.31 -9.58
N SER A 188 6.01 -3.67 -8.81
CA SER A 188 4.62 -3.36 -9.14
C SER A 188 4.34 -1.86 -9.24
N LEU A 189 4.91 -1.05 -8.33
CA LEU A 189 4.79 0.41 -8.37
C LEU A 189 5.47 1.00 -9.60
N ALA A 190 6.67 0.52 -9.94
CA ALA A 190 7.37 0.97 -11.15
C ALA A 190 6.58 0.64 -12.43
N ASP A 191 5.95 -0.53 -12.50
CA ASP A 191 5.14 -0.93 -13.65
C ASP A 191 3.83 -0.14 -13.75
N MET A 192 3.19 0.18 -12.63
CA MET A 192 2.05 1.10 -12.62
C MET A 192 2.47 2.51 -13.08
N ALA A 193 3.62 3.00 -12.63
CA ALA A 193 4.14 4.32 -13.03
C ALA A 193 4.36 4.42 -14.54
N LYS A 194 4.87 3.35 -15.17
CA LYS A 194 5.09 3.30 -16.64
C LYS A 194 3.79 3.38 -17.45
N GLN A 195 2.65 3.03 -16.87
CA GLN A 195 1.33 3.08 -17.54
C GLN A 195 0.67 4.46 -17.44
N LEU A 196 1.21 5.35 -16.60
CA LEU A 196 0.69 6.70 -16.45
C LEU A 196 1.25 7.63 -17.53
N PRO A 197 0.50 8.69 -17.90
CA PRO A 197 1.03 9.75 -18.76
C PRO A 197 2.33 10.33 -18.19
N PRO A 198 3.32 10.70 -19.01
CA PRO A 198 4.64 11.17 -18.55
C PRO A 198 4.62 12.36 -17.58
N GLU A 199 3.54 13.13 -17.59
CA GLU A 199 3.33 14.32 -16.76
C GLU A 199 2.75 13.98 -15.38
N GLN A 200 2.24 12.76 -15.19
CA GLN A 200 1.72 12.26 -13.92
C GLN A 200 2.79 11.44 -13.21
N LYS A 201 3.46 12.06 -12.24
CA LYS A 201 4.35 11.33 -11.32
C LYS A 201 3.54 10.74 -10.19
N LEU A 202 3.76 9.46 -9.91
CA LEU A 202 3.33 8.88 -8.64
C LEU A 202 4.21 9.45 -7.52
N MET A 203 3.59 9.75 -6.39
CA MET A 203 4.30 10.03 -5.15
C MET A 203 4.24 8.79 -4.27
N MET A 204 5.36 8.45 -3.63
CA MET A 204 5.36 7.40 -2.62
C MET A 204 4.54 7.86 -1.41
N VAL A 205 3.56 7.07 -0.99
CA VAL A 205 2.80 7.36 0.24
C VAL A 205 3.77 7.35 1.43
N GLY A 206 3.80 8.43 2.20
CA GLY A 206 4.75 8.63 3.30
C GLY A 206 6.11 9.21 2.89
N GLY A 207 6.32 9.50 1.60
CA GLY A 207 7.48 10.24 1.10
C GLY A 207 8.85 9.65 1.49
N LYS A 208 9.81 10.54 1.75
CA LYS A 208 11.20 10.20 2.08
C LYS A 208 11.34 9.31 3.32
N ASP A 209 10.46 9.46 4.32
CA ASP A 209 10.53 8.67 5.54
C ASP A 209 10.13 7.21 5.30
N ALA A 210 9.10 6.97 4.50
CA ALA A 210 8.71 5.61 4.12
C ALA A 210 9.79 4.93 3.25
N ALA A 211 10.45 5.70 2.39
CA ALA A 211 11.59 5.23 1.61
C ALA A 211 12.78 4.84 2.50
N LYS A 212 13.10 5.69 3.48
CA LYS A 212 14.17 5.44 4.45
C LYS A 212 13.88 4.19 5.29
N ASN A 213 12.65 4.01 5.77
CA ASN A 213 12.28 2.81 6.54
C ASN A 213 12.48 1.51 5.75
N LYS A 214 12.21 1.51 4.44
CA LYS A 214 12.48 0.36 3.56
C LYS A 214 13.98 0.10 3.41
N ILE A 215 14.79 1.16 3.26
CA ILE A 215 16.25 1.06 3.19
C ILE A 215 16.82 0.55 4.52
N ASP A 216 16.37 1.08 5.65
CA ASP A 216 16.83 0.69 6.99
C ASP A 216 16.52 -0.80 7.26
N PHE A 217 15.31 -1.26 6.90
CA PHE A 217 14.97 -2.68 6.95
C PHE A 217 15.91 -3.51 6.08
N ALA A 218 16.04 -3.18 4.78
CA ALA A 218 16.85 -3.93 3.84
C ALA A 218 18.34 -3.94 4.24
N SER A 219 18.83 -2.86 4.86
CA SER A 219 20.17 -2.77 5.44
C SER A 219 20.33 -3.72 6.63
N ALA A 220 19.33 -3.80 7.51
CA ALA A 220 19.36 -4.66 8.70
C ALA A 220 19.31 -6.16 8.39
N VAL A 221 18.77 -6.54 7.23
CA VAL A 221 18.64 -7.96 6.80
C VAL A 221 19.62 -8.35 5.69
N ARG A 222 20.50 -7.44 5.28
CA ARG A 222 21.46 -7.64 4.20
C ARG A 222 22.40 -8.81 4.48
N GLY A 223 22.76 -9.55 3.44
CA GLY A 223 23.68 -10.69 3.49
C GLY A 223 23.00 -12.03 3.75
N ILE A 224 21.70 -12.04 4.04
CA ILE A 224 20.91 -13.28 4.19
C ILE A 224 20.68 -13.95 2.84
N ASP A 225 20.43 -13.15 1.80
CA ASP A 225 20.27 -13.62 0.44
C ASP A 225 20.80 -12.56 -0.53
N SER A 226 22.03 -12.75 -1.02
CA SER A 226 22.74 -11.74 -1.80
C SER A 226 22.04 -11.39 -3.12
N LYS A 227 21.36 -12.36 -3.74
CA LYS A 227 20.60 -12.09 -4.98
C LYS A 227 19.38 -11.24 -4.68
N LEU A 228 18.71 -11.51 -3.56
CA LEU A 228 17.56 -10.73 -3.13
C LEU A 228 17.96 -9.30 -2.73
N ASP A 229 19.12 -9.13 -2.11
CA ASP A 229 19.71 -7.82 -1.81
C ASP A 229 19.94 -7.01 -3.11
N ASP A 230 20.50 -7.63 -4.14
CA ASP A 230 20.73 -6.99 -5.44
C ASP A 230 19.41 -6.61 -6.12
N MET A 231 18.41 -7.51 -6.09
CA MET A 231 17.07 -7.24 -6.60
C MET A 231 16.38 -6.07 -5.87
N PHE A 232 16.61 -5.92 -4.57
CA PHE A 232 16.13 -4.77 -3.81
C PHE A 232 16.75 -3.46 -4.27
N VAL A 233 18.08 -3.42 -4.41
CA VAL A 233 18.79 -2.24 -4.88
C VAL A 233 18.32 -1.82 -6.28
N GLU A 234 18.16 -2.79 -7.18
CA GLU A 234 17.65 -2.56 -8.54
C GLU A 234 16.21 -2.02 -8.50
N ALA A 235 15.29 -2.73 -7.83
CA ALA A 235 13.89 -2.36 -7.79
C ALA A 235 13.66 -0.99 -7.13
N PHE A 236 14.39 -0.68 -6.05
CA PHE A 236 14.31 0.62 -5.38
C PHE A 236 14.76 1.75 -6.31
N ASN A 237 15.91 1.58 -6.97
CA ASN A 237 16.46 2.60 -7.85
C ASN A 237 15.62 2.78 -9.13
N ASP A 238 14.97 1.73 -9.62
CA ASP A 238 14.03 1.84 -10.74
C ASP A 238 12.76 2.59 -10.34
N VAL A 239 12.21 2.32 -9.15
CA VAL A 239 11.10 3.10 -8.61
C VAL A 239 11.49 4.57 -8.44
N SER A 240 12.66 4.88 -7.88
CA SER A 240 13.12 6.26 -7.69
C SER A 240 13.31 7.05 -9.00
N LYS A 241 13.36 6.39 -10.17
CA LYS A 241 13.39 7.07 -11.49
C LYS A 241 12.01 7.55 -11.93
N VAL A 242 10.95 6.85 -11.52
CA VAL A 242 9.58 7.06 -12.02
C VAL A 242 8.64 7.63 -10.95
N ILE A 243 9.03 7.50 -9.68
CA ILE A 243 8.34 8.03 -8.50
C ILE A 243 9.24 9.07 -7.86
N ASP A 244 8.66 10.18 -7.42
CA ASP A 244 9.40 11.16 -6.63
C ASP A 244 9.60 10.63 -5.19
N VAL A 245 10.79 10.07 -4.94
CA VAL A 245 11.19 9.50 -3.64
C VAL A 245 12.19 10.40 -2.91
N GLY A 246 12.85 11.33 -3.61
CA GLY A 246 13.90 12.19 -3.06
C GLY A 246 15.23 11.50 -2.70
N VAL A 247 15.29 10.17 -2.81
CA VAL A 247 16.47 9.36 -2.47
C VAL A 247 16.67 8.21 -3.46
N ARG A 248 17.93 7.79 -3.62
CA ARG A 248 18.34 6.53 -4.25
C ARG A 248 19.08 5.67 -3.22
N VAL A 249 19.16 4.37 -3.47
CA VAL A 249 19.90 3.45 -2.58
C VAL A 249 21.25 3.11 -3.18
N GLU A 250 22.30 3.20 -2.36
CA GLU A 250 23.65 2.73 -2.69
C GLU A 250 24.14 1.72 -1.64
N VAL A 251 25.06 0.85 -2.06
CA VAL A 251 25.79 -0.02 -1.14
C VAL A 251 27.02 0.74 -0.65
N ASP A 252 27.09 0.96 0.65
CA ASP A 252 28.28 1.46 1.33
C ASP A 252 29.35 0.36 1.33
N LYS A 253 30.46 0.59 0.62
CA LYS A 253 31.51 -0.43 0.42
C LYS A 253 32.31 -0.71 1.69
N ASP A 254 32.37 0.22 2.64
CA ASP A 254 33.18 0.12 3.84
C ASP A 254 32.44 -0.65 4.93
N THR A 255 31.13 -0.47 5.02
CA THR A 255 30.27 -1.10 6.02
C THR A 255 29.45 -2.28 5.47
N ASN A 256 29.43 -2.45 4.16
CA ASN A 256 28.51 -3.37 3.45
C ASN A 256 27.04 -3.17 3.86
N THR A 257 26.64 -1.93 4.15
CA THR A 257 25.26 -1.55 4.50
C THR A 257 24.60 -0.80 3.35
N LEU A 258 23.26 -0.71 3.36
CA LEU A 258 22.54 0.15 2.41
C LEU A 258 22.46 1.57 2.94
N LYS A 259 22.71 2.55 2.07
CA LYS A 259 22.65 3.97 2.37
C LYS A 259 21.67 4.69 1.46
N ALA A 260 20.81 5.50 2.06
CA ALA A 260 20.00 6.47 1.34
C ALA A 260 20.89 7.64 0.89
N VAL A 261 20.92 7.91 -0.41
CA VAL A 261 21.63 9.04 -1.00
C VAL A 261 20.60 10.01 -1.55
N ASP A 262 20.66 11.25 -1.05
CA ASP A 262 19.79 12.32 -1.54
C ASP A 262 20.04 12.55 -3.03
N VAL A 263 18.96 12.58 -3.79
CA VAL A 263 19.01 12.94 -5.21
C VAL A 263 18.58 14.40 -5.29
N ASP A 264 19.45 15.26 -5.84
CA ASP A 264 19.08 16.63 -6.15
C ASP A 264 17.97 16.59 -7.22
N ILE A 265 16.74 16.71 -6.78
CA ILE A 265 15.61 16.96 -7.67
C ILE A 265 15.68 18.43 -8.00
N THR A 266 16.51 18.80 -8.97
CA THR A 266 16.31 20.10 -9.60
C THR A 266 14.93 20.04 -10.26
N PRO A 267 13.93 20.84 -9.84
CA PRO A 267 12.75 21.03 -10.67
C PRO A 267 13.27 21.44 -12.05
N PRO A 268 12.72 20.95 -13.18
CA PRO A 268 13.20 21.36 -14.49
C PRO A 268 13.21 22.88 -14.54
N GLY A 269 14.41 23.45 -14.46
CA GLY A 269 14.62 24.87 -14.48
C GLY A 269 14.12 25.36 -15.81
N ILE A 270 13.18 26.29 -15.78
CA ILE A 270 12.95 27.19 -16.91
C ILE A 270 14.34 27.76 -17.24
N GLY A 271 14.87 27.34 -18.39
CA GLY A 271 16.22 27.71 -18.80
C GLY A 271 16.41 29.23 -18.78
N PRO A 272 17.65 29.71 -18.59
CA PRO A 272 17.95 31.13 -18.56
C PRO A 272 17.83 31.70 -19.98
N GLY A 273 16.60 32.05 -20.39
CA GLY A 273 16.35 32.51 -21.74
C GLY A 273 14.89 32.44 -22.19
N ALA A 274 13.97 33.00 -21.43
CA ALA A 274 12.68 33.41 -21.98
C ALA A 274 12.17 34.62 -21.19
N GLY A 275 12.48 35.81 -21.73
CA GLY A 275 11.86 37.05 -21.30
C GLY A 275 10.34 36.98 -21.45
N GLY A 276 9.68 37.85 -20.69
CA GLY A 276 8.24 37.90 -20.46
C GLY A 276 7.35 37.53 -21.64
N ASN A 277 6.32 36.76 -21.33
CA ASN A 277 4.98 37.10 -21.77
C ASN A 277 3.98 36.64 -20.72
N SER A 278 3.55 37.60 -19.91
CA SER A 278 2.35 37.53 -19.11
C SER A 278 1.11 37.53 -20.02
N GLY A 279 0.28 36.49 -19.92
CA GLY A 279 -1.08 36.47 -20.46
C GLY A 279 -1.72 35.09 -20.33
N PRO A 280 -3.06 35.00 -20.24
CA PRO A 280 -3.90 35.58 -19.21
C PRO A 280 -4.48 34.45 -18.33
N GLY A 281 -4.45 34.65 -17.00
CA GLY A 281 -5.17 33.79 -16.07
C GLY A 281 -6.68 33.95 -16.28
N LEU A 282 -7.35 32.88 -16.69
CA LEU A 282 -8.78 32.71 -16.48
C LEU A 282 -8.99 32.21 -15.05
N GLY A 283 -8.89 33.16 -14.11
CA GLY A 283 -9.17 32.98 -12.70
C GLY A 283 -9.65 34.32 -12.17
N GLY A 284 -10.82 34.74 -12.64
CA GLY A 284 -11.47 35.96 -12.21
C GLY A 284 -11.90 35.86 -10.74
N ASP A 285 -11.30 36.73 -9.95
CA ASP A 285 -11.66 37.14 -8.60
C ASP A 285 -13.17 37.25 -8.38
N PHE A 286 -13.67 36.61 -7.33
CA PHE A 286 -15.05 36.83 -6.85
C PHE A 286 -15.14 37.64 -5.55
N PHE A 287 -14.02 38.00 -4.90
CA PHE A 287 -14.01 39.03 -3.85
C PHE A 287 -12.67 39.76 -3.86
N GLY A 288 -12.68 40.95 -4.47
CA GLY A 288 -11.52 41.83 -4.58
C GLY A 288 -11.12 42.51 -3.27
N ASN A 289 -9.82 42.81 -3.23
CA ASN A 289 -9.11 43.95 -2.62
C ASN A 289 -9.81 44.77 -1.53
N ASP A 290 -9.12 44.95 -0.40
CA ASP A 290 -8.35 46.19 -0.24
C ASP A 290 -7.32 46.08 0.91
N ASP A 291 -6.13 46.61 0.62
CA ASP A 291 -5.04 46.89 1.55
C ASP A 291 -5.48 47.69 2.78
N LYS A 292 -4.95 47.34 3.96
CA LYS A 292 -4.52 48.29 5.01
C LYS A 292 -3.79 47.62 6.19
N LYS A 293 -2.50 47.89 6.29
CA LYS A 293 -1.63 48.05 7.48
C LYS A 293 -2.15 47.59 8.88
N GLY A 294 -1.50 46.54 9.41
CA GLY A 294 -1.11 46.31 10.83
C GLY A 294 -2.19 45.77 11.79
N PRO A 295 -1.83 45.23 12.99
CA PRO A 295 -0.55 45.36 13.68
C PRO A 295 0.09 44.05 14.23
N SER A 296 1.35 44.21 14.61
CA SER A 296 2.20 43.36 15.46
C SER A 296 1.51 42.71 16.66
N THR A 297 1.83 41.44 16.90
CA THR A 297 1.53 40.66 18.10
C THR A 297 2.12 41.29 19.37
N PRO A 298 1.36 41.39 20.49
CA PRO A 298 1.91 41.71 21.80
C PRO A 298 2.43 40.46 22.53
N PRO A 299 3.35 40.63 23.51
CA PRO A 299 4.05 39.54 24.19
C PRO A 299 3.23 38.95 25.36
N SER A 300 3.27 37.64 25.54
CA SER A 300 2.74 36.97 26.74
C SER A 300 3.74 37.10 27.89
N LYS A 301 3.46 38.01 28.84
CA LYS A 301 4.04 38.01 30.18
C LYS A 301 3.40 36.89 31.00
N GLY A 302 4.26 36.11 31.66
CA GLY A 302 3.87 34.94 32.43
C GLY A 302 3.16 35.21 33.76
N PHE A 303 2.68 34.12 34.33
CA PHE A 303 2.57 33.93 35.77
C PHE A 303 3.46 32.75 36.14
N GLY A 304 4.53 33.06 36.88
CA GLY A 304 5.39 32.09 37.51
C GLY A 304 5.00 31.84 38.96
N GLY A 305 5.41 30.67 39.43
CA GLY A 305 5.37 30.16 40.80
C GLY A 305 5.40 28.64 40.69
N GLY A 306 6.55 27.96 40.67
CA GLY A 306 7.55 27.91 41.75
C GLY A 306 6.90 27.23 42.97
N ASN A 307 7.35 26.12 43.54
CA ASN A 307 8.64 25.44 43.55
C ASN A 307 8.44 24.15 44.38
N LYS A 308 9.06 23.01 44.04
CA LYS A 308 9.73 22.11 45.01
C LYS A 308 10.26 20.82 44.36
N LYS A 309 11.59 20.72 44.38
CA LYS A 309 12.40 19.50 44.43
C LYS A 309 11.90 18.52 45.51
N LEU A 310 12.04 17.22 45.23
CA LEU A 310 12.52 16.07 46.03
C LEU A 310 12.39 14.86 45.06
N GLY A 311 13.36 14.00 44.76
CA GLY A 311 14.48 13.47 45.55
C GLY A 311 14.12 12.06 46.05
N GLY A 312 14.78 11.02 45.52
CA GLY A 312 14.72 9.60 45.96
C GLY A 312 13.92 8.72 45.00
N GLY A 313 14.40 7.61 44.43
CA GLY A 313 15.41 6.67 44.91
C GLY A 313 14.72 5.45 45.54
N PHE A 314 14.41 4.44 44.73
CA PHE A 314 14.52 2.98 44.91
C PHE A 314 14.14 2.30 43.59
#